data_AF-A0A6P0M520-F1
#
_entry.id   AF-A0A6P0M520-F1
#
_cell.length_a   1.000
_cell.length_b   1.000
_cell.length_c   1.000
_cell.angle_alpha   90.00
_cell.angle_beta   90.00
_cell.angle_gamma   90.00
#
_symmetry.space_group_name_H-M   'P 1'
#
loop_
_entity.id
_entity.type
_entity.pdbx_description
1 polymer ?
#
loop_
_entity_poly.entity_id
_entity_poly.type
_entity_poly.pdbx_seq_one_letter_code
_entity_poly.pdbx_strand_id
1 'polypeptide(L)'
;MTNLFRRLNPAKKFRITVYMIARLLKISYRLIVRVEFWNYVIFVHRRDRGGQFISYRKLSQWQNAVACQIQQCTTLPALKQLWFSIETDCHKYSKQYSQNYYHFIWPIWRKQWDRLWQQGNVP
;
A
#
# COMPACT_ATOMS: atom_id res chain seq x y z
N MET A 1 6.46 -12.76 1.70
CA MET A 1 7.14 -11.44 1.71
C MET A 1 7.59 -11.11 0.29
N THR A 2 7.42 -9.88 -0.18
CA THR A 2 7.81 -9.43 -1.54
C THR A 2 8.76 -8.25 -1.46
N ASN A 3 9.44 -7.95 -2.57
CA ASN A 3 10.32 -6.78 -2.66
C ASN A 3 9.58 -5.48 -2.40
N LEU A 4 8.34 -5.34 -2.90
CA LEU A 4 7.51 -4.16 -2.62
C LEU A 4 7.23 -4.01 -1.12
N PHE A 5 6.80 -5.08 -0.44
CA PHE A 5 6.51 -4.99 1.00
C PHE A 5 7.75 -4.63 1.83
N ARG A 6 8.92 -5.21 1.52
CA ARG A 6 10.18 -4.85 2.18
C ARG A 6 10.53 -3.38 1.96
N ARG A 7 10.39 -2.89 0.73
CA ARG A 7 10.65 -1.49 0.35
C ARG A 7 9.75 -0.51 1.11
N LEU A 8 8.45 -0.82 1.19
CA LEU A 8 7.46 0.01 1.89
C LEU A 8 7.55 -0.08 3.42
N ASN A 9 8.02 -1.21 3.95
CA ASN A 9 8.23 -1.48 5.38
C ASN A 9 7.08 -0.98 6.27
N PRO A 10 5.84 -1.46 6.05
CA PRO A 10 4.64 -0.82 6.55
C PRO A 10 4.55 -0.83 8.08
N ALA A 11 5.00 -1.89 8.75
CA ALA A 11 4.98 -1.99 10.21
C ALA A 11 5.80 -0.89 10.91
N LYS A 12 6.87 -0.41 10.27
CA LYS A 12 7.72 0.66 10.82
C LYS A 12 7.35 2.05 10.31
N LYS A 13 6.84 2.17 9.08
CA LYS A 13 6.66 3.47 8.41
C LYS A 13 5.22 3.98 8.42
N PHE A 14 4.22 3.11 8.54
CA PHE A 14 2.83 3.55 8.38
C PHE A 14 2.29 4.11 9.70
N ARG A 15 1.86 5.36 9.67
CA ARG A 15 1.06 5.95 10.74
C ARG A 15 -0.39 5.51 10.56
N ILE A 16 -0.87 4.64 11.43
CA ILE A 16 -2.20 4.03 11.34
C ILE A 16 -2.93 4.30 12.65
N THR A 17 -4.10 4.93 12.54
CA THR A 17 -4.95 5.22 13.69
C THR A 17 -6.06 4.19 13.83
N VAL A 18 -6.60 4.05 15.04
CA VAL A 18 -7.75 3.19 15.34
C VAL A 18 -8.96 3.57 14.47
N TYR A 19 -9.18 4.86 14.21
CA TYR A 19 -10.25 5.33 13.33
C TYR A 19 -10.11 4.83 11.89
N MET A 20 -8.88 4.78 11.36
CA MET A 20 -8.64 4.26 10.01
C MET A 20 -8.92 2.77 9.92
N ILE A 21 -8.57 2.01 10.95
CA ILE A 21 -8.89 0.59 11.07
C ILE A 21 -10.40 0.39 11.16
N ALA A 22 -11.10 1.18 12.00
CA ALA A 22 -12.54 1.13 12.14
C ALA A 22 -13.27 1.41 10.81
N ARG A 23 -12.81 2.45 10.08
CA ARG A 23 -13.34 2.78 8.74
C ARG A 23 -13.11 1.66 7.73
N LEU A 24 -11.92 1.05 7.73
CA LEU A 24 -11.61 -0.08 6.86
C LEU A 24 -12.54 -1.27 7.16
N LEU A 25 -12.76 -1.56 8.43
CA LEU A 25 -13.60 -2.66 8.89
C LEU A 25 -15.11 -2.35 8.81
N LYS A 26 -15.49 -1.11 8.53
CA LYS A 26 -16.88 -0.61 8.54
C LYS A 26 -17.57 -0.86 9.89
N ILE A 27 -16.86 -0.58 10.98
CA ILE A 27 -17.37 -0.73 12.35
C ILE A 27 -17.18 0.56 13.15
N SER A 28 -17.90 0.68 14.27
CA SER A 28 -17.61 1.72 15.26
C SER A 28 -16.24 1.49 15.91
N TYR A 29 -15.42 2.54 16.04
CA TYR A 29 -14.12 2.46 16.71
C TYR A 29 -14.25 1.97 18.16
N ARG A 30 -15.40 2.19 18.81
CA ARG A 30 -15.70 1.74 20.18
C ARG A 30 -15.72 0.21 20.32
N LEU A 31 -15.86 -0.52 19.21
CA LEU A 31 -15.79 -1.99 19.19
C LEU A 31 -14.36 -2.51 19.20
N ILE A 32 -13.36 -1.65 18.92
CA ILE A 32 -11.95 -2.03 18.93
C ILE A 32 -11.43 -1.93 20.37
N VAL A 33 -11.02 -3.08 20.92
CA VAL A 33 -10.46 -3.19 22.27
C VAL A 33 -8.95 -2.94 22.24
N ARG A 34 -8.26 -3.52 21.27
CA ARG A 34 -6.80 -3.48 21.17
C ARG A 34 -6.37 -3.57 19.72
N VAL A 35 -5.27 -2.89 19.40
CA VAL A 35 -4.61 -2.97 18.09
C VAL A 35 -3.14 -3.26 18.32
N GLU A 36 -2.61 -4.22 17.58
CA GLU A 36 -1.18 -4.54 17.56
C GLU A 36 -0.67 -4.53 16.13
N PHE A 37 0.51 -3.93 15.94
CA PHE A 37 1.17 -3.83 14.65
C PHE A 37 2.27 -4.87 14.57
N TRP A 38 2.02 -5.96 13.83
CA TRP A 38 2.99 -7.03 13.64
C TRP A 38 3.70 -6.86 12.29
N ASN A 39 4.78 -7.61 12.07
CA ASN A 39 5.62 -7.43 10.88
C ASN A 39 4.88 -7.52 9.53
N TYR A 40 3.80 -8.30 9.46
CA TYR A 40 3.10 -8.60 8.20
C TYR A 40 1.62 -8.18 8.19
N VAL A 41 1.03 -8.02 9.36
CA VAL A 41 -0.41 -7.81 9.55
C VAL A 41 -0.63 -6.93 10.78
N ILE A 42 -1.82 -6.37 10.86
CA ILE A 42 -2.33 -5.70 12.05
C ILE A 42 -3.31 -6.65 12.71
N PHE A 43 -3.08 -6.93 13.99
CA PHE A 43 -4.04 -7.64 14.80
C PHE A 43 -4.98 -6.63 15.46
N VAL A 44 -6.28 -6.89 15.37
CA VAL A 44 -7.34 -6.05 15.93
C VAL A 44 -8.23 -6.93 16.79
N HIS A 45 -8.21 -6.71 18.10
CA HIS A 45 -9.15 -7.33 19.00
C HIS A 45 -10.46 -6.53 19.02
N ARG A 46 -11.56 -7.19 18.68
CA ARG A 46 -12.89 -6.62 18.63
C ARG A 46 -13.80 -7.24 19.69
N ARG A 47 -14.67 -6.42 20.28
CA ARG A 47 -15.67 -6.89 21.28
C ARG A 47 -16.70 -7.85 20.68
N ASP A 48 -17.05 -7.66 19.41
CA ASP A 48 -18.16 -8.37 18.76
C ASP A 48 -17.74 -9.67 18.04
N ARG A 49 -16.45 -9.84 17.73
CA ARG A 49 -15.95 -10.98 16.94
C ARG A 49 -14.61 -11.56 17.42
N GLY A 50 -14.05 -11.06 18.52
CA GLY A 50 -12.73 -11.45 18.98
C GLY A 50 -11.61 -10.92 18.08
N GLY A 51 -10.56 -11.73 17.90
CA GLY A 51 -9.36 -11.34 17.15
C GLY A 51 -9.55 -11.33 15.63
N GLN A 52 -9.07 -10.29 14.97
CA GLN A 52 -9.10 -10.16 13.51
C GLN A 52 -7.76 -9.67 12.97
N PHE A 53 -7.30 -10.28 11.87
CA PHE A 53 -6.07 -9.86 11.17
C PHE A 53 -6.38 -9.03 9.93
N ILE A 54 -5.63 -7.94 9.76
CA ILE A 54 -5.73 -7.04 8.61
C ILE A 54 -4.37 -6.98 7.91
N SER A 55 -4.34 -7.22 6.60
CA SER A 55 -3.14 -6.98 5.81
C SER A 55 -2.91 -5.48 5.61
N TYR A 56 -1.67 -5.02 5.74
CA TYR A 56 -1.29 -3.65 5.41
C TYR A 56 -1.69 -3.23 3.99
N ARG A 57 -1.74 -4.18 3.04
CA ARG A 57 -2.13 -3.95 1.63
C ARG A 57 -3.55 -3.41 1.47
N LYS A 58 -4.41 -3.65 2.46
CA LYS A 58 -5.80 -3.16 2.47
C LYS A 58 -5.93 -1.70 2.93
N LEU A 59 -4.86 -1.09 3.44
CA LEU A 59 -4.88 0.27 3.96
C LEU A 59 -4.65 1.30 2.86
N SER A 60 -5.29 2.46 2.98
CA SER A 60 -4.98 3.62 2.14
C SER A 60 -3.50 4.03 2.22
N GLN A 61 -2.84 3.82 3.37
CA GLN A 61 -1.42 4.08 3.55
C GLN A 61 -0.54 3.26 2.61
N TRP A 62 -0.96 2.03 2.29
CA TRP A 62 -0.23 1.20 1.32
C TRP A 62 -0.28 1.84 -0.07
N GLN A 63 -1.48 2.20 -0.53
CA GLN A 63 -1.67 2.88 -1.81
C GLN A 63 -0.88 4.19 -1.88
N ASN A 64 -0.95 5.01 -0.82
CA ASN A 64 -0.22 6.28 -0.75
C ASN A 64 1.30 6.08 -0.76
N ALA A 65 1.80 5.07 -0.05
CA ALA A 65 3.23 4.77 -0.02
C ALA A 65 3.73 4.28 -1.39
N VAL A 66 2.95 3.46 -2.10
CA VAL A 66 3.27 3.05 -3.49
C VAL A 66 3.29 4.26 -4.42
N ALA A 67 2.27 5.13 -4.34
CA ALA A 67 2.20 6.36 -5.13
C ALA A 67 3.43 7.25 -4.89
N CYS A 68 3.83 7.43 -3.63
CA CYS A 68 5.01 8.19 -3.26
C CYS A 68 6.30 7.57 -3.85
N GLN A 69 6.45 6.25 -3.77
CA GLN A 69 7.60 5.55 -4.37
C GLN A 69 7.67 5.74 -5.89
N ILE A 70 6.53 5.73 -6.58
CA ILE A 70 6.45 6.01 -8.02
C ILE A 70 6.96 7.42 -8.31
N GLN A 71 6.43 8.42 -7.62
CA GLN A 71 6.78 9.83 -7.84
C GLN A 71 8.26 10.14 -7.50
N GLN A 72 8.85 9.37 -6.59
CA GLN A 72 10.26 9.47 -6.19
C GLN A 72 11.23 8.79 -7.17
N CYS A 73 10.76 7.98 -8.12
CA CYS A 73 11.65 7.39 -9.12
C CYS A 73 12.26 8.49 -10.01
N THR A 74 13.58 8.55 -10.10
CA THR A 74 14.31 9.54 -10.91
C THR A 74 14.75 9.02 -12.27
N THR A 75 14.61 7.72 -12.54
CA THR A 75 15.03 7.10 -13.81
C THR A 75 13.97 6.11 -14.32
N LEU A 76 13.86 5.97 -15.64
CA LEU A 76 12.94 5.02 -16.27
C LEU A 76 13.21 3.57 -15.84
N PRO A 77 14.46 3.08 -15.74
CA PRO A 77 14.73 1.74 -15.23
C PRO A 77 14.23 1.52 -13.80
N ALA A 78 14.41 2.49 -12.89
CA ALA A 78 13.92 2.39 -11.52
C ALA A 78 12.38 2.35 -11.47
N LEU A 79 11.72 3.15 -12.31
CA LEU A 79 10.26 3.16 -12.43
C LEU A 79 9.71 1.83 -12.97
N LYS A 80 10.36 1.25 -14.00
CA LYS A 80 10.02 -0.08 -14.53
C LYS A 80 10.19 -1.18 -13.48
N GLN A 81 11.32 -1.18 -12.77
CA GLN A 81 11.60 -2.17 -11.72
C GLN A 81 10.59 -2.08 -10.56
N LEU A 82 10.21 -0.86 -10.18
CA LEU A 82 9.15 -0.65 -9.19
C LEU A 82 7.81 -1.18 -9.71
N TRP A 83 7.45 -0.89 -10.96
CA TRP A 83 6.21 -1.39 -11.56
C TRP A 83 6.13 -2.92 -11.55
N PHE A 84 7.19 -3.59 -11.99
CA PHE A 84 7.28 -5.06 -11.93
C PHE A 84 7.12 -5.60 -10.50
N SER A 85 7.69 -4.91 -9.51
CA SER A 85 7.53 -5.27 -8.09
C SER A 85 6.09 -5.10 -7.60
N ILE A 86 5.37 -4.09 -8.11
CA ILE A 86 3.94 -3.86 -7.83
C ILE A 86 3.10 -4.97 -8.43
N GLU A 87 3.27 -5.26 -9.72
CA GLU A 87 2.51 -6.31 -10.42
C GLU A 87 2.72 -7.68 -9.77
N THR A 88 3.97 -8.02 -9.43
CA THR A 88 4.30 -9.28 -8.75
C THR A 88 3.60 -9.38 -7.39
N ASP A 89 3.57 -8.30 -6.60
CA ASP A 89 2.91 -8.30 -5.31
C ASP A 89 1.38 -8.39 -5.43
N CYS A 90 0.80 -7.65 -6.37
CA CYS A 90 -0.63 -7.70 -6.69
C CYS A 90 -1.06 -9.09 -7.15
N HIS A 91 -0.28 -9.72 -8.03
CA HIS A 91 -0.56 -11.08 -8.49
C HIS A 91 -0.52 -12.08 -7.33
N LYS A 92 0.54 -12.04 -6.52
CA LYS A 92 0.71 -12.97 -5.38
C LYS A 92 -0.33 -12.79 -4.29
N TYR A 93 -0.81 -11.56 -4.06
CA TYR A 93 -1.74 -11.23 -2.98
C TYR A 93 -3.05 -10.63 -3.48
N SER A 94 -3.57 -11.11 -4.62
CA SER A 94 -4.74 -10.57 -5.30
C SER A 94 -5.95 -10.33 -4.37
N LYS A 95 -6.23 -11.27 -3.45
CA LYS A 95 -7.31 -11.16 -2.44
C LYS A 95 -7.14 -10.03 -1.41
N GLN A 96 -5.96 -9.42 -1.34
CA GLN A 96 -5.62 -8.34 -0.40
C GLN A 96 -5.68 -6.95 -1.05
N TYR A 97 -5.86 -6.89 -2.36
CA TYR A 97 -5.97 -5.64 -3.11
C TYR A 97 -7.44 -5.34 -3.41
N SER A 98 -7.78 -4.05 -3.42
CA SER A 98 -9.09 -3.61 -3.92
C SER A 98 -9.08 -3.63 -5.45
N GLN A 99 -10.26 -3.83 -6.03
CA GLN A 99 -10.44 -3.77 -7.49
C GLN A 99 -10.05 -2.40 -8.07
N ASN A 100 -10.18 -1.34 -7.27
CA ASN A 100 -9.82 0.03 -7.64
C ASN A 100 -8.32 0.35 -7.47
N TYR A 101 -7.48 -0.60 -7.05
CA TYR A 101 -6.06 -0.34 -6.79
C TYR A 101 -5.32 0.15 -8.04
N TYR A 102 -5.50 -0.52 -9.19
CA TYR A 102 -4.87 -0.10 -10.43
C TYR A 102 -5.44 1.21 -10.97
N HIS A 103 -6.75 1.45 -10.82
CA HIS A 103 -7.37 2.73 -11.17
C HIS A 103 -6.73 3.90 -10.41
N PHE A 104 -6.31 3.70 -9.15
CA PHE A 104 -5.62 4.71 -8.35
C PHE A 104 -4.15 4.89 -8.78
N ILE A 105 -3.41 3.79 -8.97
CA ILE A 105 -1.96 3.87 -9.18
C ILE A 105 -1.58 4.20 -10.63
N TRP A 106 -2.33 3.71 -11.62
CA TRP A 106 -1.98 3.82 -13.05
C TRP A 106 -1.77 5.27 -13.53
N PRO A 107 -2.65 6.24 -13.22
CA PRO A 107 -2.45 7.63 -13.64
C PRO A 107 -1.17 8.25 -13.06
N ILE A 108 -0.80 7.86 -11.84
CA ILE A 108 0.40 8.35 -11.15
C ILE A 108 1.65 7.80 -11.83
N TRP A 109 1.64 6.50 -12.16
CA TRP A 109 2.72 5.86 -12.89
C TRP A 109 2.91 6.48 -14.27
N ARG A 110 1.82 6.66 -15.03
CA ARG A 110 1.85 7.26 -16.38
C ARG A 110 2.42 8.68 -16.34
N LYS A 111 1.92 9.52 -15.42
CA LYS A 111 2.44 10.90 -15.26
C LYS A 111 3.94 10.92 -14.98
N GLN A 112 4.43 10.00 -14.14
CA GLN A 112 5.85 9.92 -13.84
C GLN A 112 6.67 9.42 -15.03
N TRP A 113 6.15 8.44 -15.77
CA TRP A 113 6.77 7.94 -16.99
C TRP A 113 6.99 9.06 -17.99
N ASP A 114 5.93 9.83 -18.29
CA ASP A 114 5.97 10.93 -19.25
C ASP A 114 7.01 11.99 -18.83
N ARG A 115 7.05 12.33 -17.53
CA ARG A 115 8.04 13.27 -16.97
C ARG A 115 9.47 12.79 -17.20
N LEU A 116 9.76 11.53 -16.87
CA LEU A 116 11.10 10.95 -16.98
C LEU A 116 11.52 10.76 -18.45
N TRP A 117 10.57 10.43 -19.32
CA TRP A 117 10.80 10.32 -20.76
C TRP A 117 11.18 11.65 -21.40
N GLN A 118 10.50 12.74 -21.01
CA GLN A 118 10.84 14.09 -21.48
C GLN A 118 12.20 14.54 -20.95
N GLN A 119 12.52 14.27 -19.68
CA GLN A 119 13.81 14.64 -19.08
C GLN A 119 15.01 13.90 -19.69
N GLY A 120 14.81 12.65 -20.14
CA GLY A 120 15.85 11.86 -20.81
C GLY A 120 16.02 12.13 -22.30
N ASN A 121 15.10 12.89 -22.91
CA ASN A 121 15.10 13.24 -24.34
C ASN A 121 15.27 14.75 -24.58
N VAL A 122 15.80 15.48 -23.59
CA VAL A 122 16.27 16.85 -23.82
C VAL A 122 17.61 16.74 -24.59
N PRO A 123 17.74 17.35 -25.78
CA PRO A 123 18.99 17.35 -26.55
C PRO A 123 20.14 18.03 -25.81
#